data_AF-A0A496PAV3-F1
#
_entry.id   AF-A0A496PAV3-F1
#
_cell.length_a   1.000
_cell.length_b   1.000
_cell.length_c   1.000
_cell.angle_alpha   90.00
_cell.angle_beta   90.00
_cell.angle_gamma   90.00
#
_symmetry.space_group_name_H-M   'P 1'
#
loop_
_entity.id
_entity.type
_entity.pdbx_description
1 polymer ?
#
loop_
_entity_poly.entity_id
_entity_poly.type
_entity_poly.pdbx_seq_one_letter_code
_entity_poly.pdbx_strand_id
1 'polypeptide(L)' 'MSRIHKEHLQAGYIFGDPHNSEYLYLPAGEVGSSDPRCIFEQGPTKEDLTLDEACRIIDRYTLKPCKHPSLGKRSF' A
#
# COMPACT_ATOMS: atom_id res chain seq x y z
N MET A 1 0.78 -11.59 -11.92
CA MET A 1 0.51 -10.60 -10.86
C MET A 1 0.90 -11.21 -9.53
N SER A 2 1.66 -10.49 -8.70
CA SER A 2 2.22 -11.02 -7.46
C SER A 2 1.13 -11.27 -6.42
N ARG A 3 0.72 -12.53 -6.25
CA ARG A 3 -0.24 -12.96 -5.21
C ARG A 3 0.25 -12.57 -3.80
N ILE A 4 1.56 -12.57 -3.61
CA ILE A 4 2.22 -12.22 -2.36
C ILE A 4 1.98 -10.76 -1.98
N HIS A 5 2.03 -9.82 -2.95
CA HIS A 5 1.78 -8.41 -2.66
C HIS A 5 0.35 -8.16 -2.21
N LYS A 6 -0.64 -8.83 -2.81
CA LYS A 6 -2.04 -8.74 -2.36
C LYS A 6 -2.21 -9.25 -0.94
N GLU A 7 -1.66 -10.43 -0.63
CA GLU A 7 -1.75 -11.02 0.71
C GLU A 7 -1.05 -10.13 1.75
N HIS A 8 0.09 -9.53 1.40
CA HIS A 8 0.77 -8.59 2.28
C HIS A 8 -0.05 -7.30 2.52
N LEU A 9 -0.62 -6.71 1.48
CA LEU A 9 -1.48 -5.52 1.64
C LEU A 9 -2.70 -5.82 2.51
N GLN A 10 -3.35 -6.96 2.30
CA GLN A 10 -4.47 -7.41 3.13
C GLN A 10 -4.09 -7.70 4.59
N ALA A 11 -2.84 -8.12 4.84
CA ALA A 11 -2.28 -8.24 6.18
C ALA A 11 -1.83 -6.89 6.78
N GLY A 12 -2.02 -5.78 6.07
CA GLY A 12 -1.67 -4.43 6.53
C GLY A 12 -0.19 -4.07 6.39
N TYR A 13 0.58 -4.80 5.56
CA TYR A 13 1.95 -4.36 5.23
C TYR A 13 1.90 -3.05 4.44
N ILE A 14 2.85 -2.18 4.71
CA ILE A 14 3.04 -0.92 4.00
C ILE A 14 4.23 -1.09 3.07
N PHE A 15 4.04 -0.79 1.79
CA PHE A 15 5.10 -0.72 0.79
C PHE A 15 5.41 0.74 0.49
N GLY A 16 6.65 1.07 0.17
CA GLY A 16 6.97 2.43 -0.16
C GLY A 16 8.43 2.67 -0.42
N ASP A 17 8.73 3.93 -0.71
CA ASP A 17 10.07 4.49 -0.75
C ASP A 17 10.12 5.71 0.20
N PRO A 18 10.71 5.54 1.40
CA PRO A 18 10.88 6.63 2.35
C PRO A 18 11.71 7.81 1.80
N HIS A 19 12.57 7.58 0.82
CA HIS A 19 13.38 8.65 0.21
C HIS A 19 12.52 9.60 -0.62
N ASN A 20 11.51 9.07 -1.32
CA ASN A 20 10.59 9.85 -2.15
C ASN A 20 9.29 10.23 -1.41
N SER A 21 9.16 9.85 -0.14
CA SER A 21 7.91 10.01 0.63
C SER A 21 6.71 9.37 -0.06
N GLU A 22 6.93 8.19 -0.61
CA GLU A 22 5.92 7.39 -1.31
C GLU A 22 5.52 6.20 -0.46
N TYR A 23 4.22 6.01 -0.24
CA TYR A 23 3.71 4.94 0.59
C TYR A 23 2.44 4.35 -0.01
N LEU A 24 2.33 3.04 0.07
CA LEU A 24 1.21 2.27 -0.45
C LEU A 24 0.76 1.29 0.62
N TYR A 25 -0.51 1.37 1.00
CA TYR A 25 -1.07 0.53 2.03
C TYR A 25 -2.57 0.32 1.87
N LEU A 26 -3.10 -0.73 2.52
CA LEU A 26 -4.54 -0.95 2.64
C LEU A 26 -5.03 -0.36 3.98
N PRO A 27 -5.96 0.61 3.99
CA PRO A 27 -6.49 1.17 5.22
C PRO A 27 -7.35 0.14 5.97
N ALA A 28 -7.41 0.25 7.30
CA ALA A 28 -8.11 -0.68 8.19
C ALA A 28 -9.58 -0.94 7.79
N GLY A 29 -10.29 0.10 7.34
CA GLY A 29 -11.69 0.02 6.96
C GLY A 29 -11.99 -0.78 5.69
N GLU A 30 -10.97 -1.02 4.86
CA GLU A 30 -11.09 -1.75 3.59
C GLU A 30 -10.77 -3.24 3.75
N VAL A 31 -10.29 -3.67 4.94
CA VAL A 31 -9.96 -5.06 5.22
C VAL A 31 -11.24 -5.90 5.24
N GLY A 32 -11.31 -6.90 4.35
CA GLY A 32 -12.50 -7.74 4.21
C GLY A 32 -13.63 -7.15 3.38
N SER A 33 -13.44 -5.96 2.79
CA SER A 33 -14.35 -5.36 1.82
C SER A 33 -14.43 -6.22 0.54
N SER A 34 -15.57 -6.17 -0.15
CA SER A 34 -15.74 -6.84 -1.44
C SER A 34 -14.96 -6.16 -2.57
N ASP A 35 -14.71 -4.86 -2.48
CA ASP A 35 -13.87 -4.08 -3.41
C ASP A 35 -12.87 -3.23 -2.63
N PRO A 36 -11.81 -3.83 -2.06
CA PRO A 36 -10.87 -3.13 -1.19
C PRO A 36 -10.05 -2.08 -1.95
N ARG A 37 -10.01 -0.86 -1.41
CA ARG A 37 -9.23 0.26 -1.94
C ARG A 37 -7.94 0.49 -1.16
N CYS A 38 -6.81 0.41 -1.85
CA CYS A 38 -5.51 0.79 -1.32
C CYS A 38 -5.28 2.29 -1.50
N ILE A 39 -4.50 2.89 -0.62
CA ILE A 39 -4.08 4.29 -0.73
C ILE A 39 -2.63 4.30 -1.20
N PHE A 40 -2.35 5.07 -2.26
CA PHE A 40 -1.01 5.46 -2.64
C PHE A 40 -0.79 6.94 -2.31
N GLU A 41 0.13 7.19 -1.40
CA GLU A 41 0.54 8.51 -0.96
C GLU A 41 1.84 8.89 -1.65
N GLN A 42 1.89 10.11 -2.19
CA GLN A 42 3.09 10.72 -2.74
C GLN A 42 3.17 12.15 -2.19
N GLY A 43 3.87 12.34 -1.06
CA GLY A 43 3.92 13.62 -0.37
C GLY A 43 2.52 14.13 0.03
N PRO A 44 1.99 15.25 -0.51
CA PRO A 44 0.69 15.79 -0.13
C PRO A 44 -0.49 15.11 -0.84
N THR A 45 -0.26 14.34 -1.89
CA THR A 45 -1.34 13.71 -2.68
C THR A 45 -1.58 12.28 -2.23
N LYS A 46 -2.86 11.90 -2.22
CA LYS A 46 -3.30 10.53 -1.97
C LYS A 46 -4.23 10.10 -3.10
N GLU A 47 -4.01 8.90 -3.60
CA GLU A 47 -4.82 8.30 -4.67
C GLU A 47 -5.37 6.96 -4.20
N ASP A 48 -6.66 6.74 -4.48
CA ASP A 48 -7.33 5.47 -4.23
C ASP A 48 -7.10 4.52 -5.41
N LEU A 49 -6.56 3.35 -5.10
CA LEU A 49 -6.21 2.32 -6.07
C LEU A 49 -6.92 1.02 -5.75
N THR A 50 -7.27 0.26 -6.78
CA THR A 50 -7.64 -1.14 -6.58
C THR A 50 -6.43 -1.96 -6.11
N LEU A 51 -6.68 -3.11 -5.47
CA LEU A 51 -5.60 -4.04 -5.09
C LEU A 51 -4.70 -4.45 -6.26
N ASP A 52 -5.27 -4.58 -7.46
CA ASP A 52 -4.53 -4.94 -8.67
C ASP A 52 -3.63 -3.81 -9.16
N GLU A 53 -4.12 -2.57 -9.17
CA GLU A 53 -3.31 -1.39 -9.49
C GLU A 53 -2.20 -1.18 -8.47
N ALA A 54 -2.51 -1.33 -7.20
CA ALA A 54 -1.55 -1.28 -6.11
C ALA A 54 -0.39 -2.25 -6.31
N CYS A 55 -0.69 -3.51 -6.64
CA CYS A 55 0.34 -4.51 -6.93
C CYS A 55 1.21 -4.13 -8.13
N ARG A 56 0.61 -3.56 -9.18
CA ARG A 56 1.35 -3.08 -10.36
C ARG A 56 2.27 -1.92 -10.01
N ILE A 57 1.86 -1.01 -9.12
CA ILE A 57 2.72 0.08 -8.64
C ILE A 57 3.88 -0.48 -7.81
N ILE A 58 3.61 -1.40 -6.88
CA ILE A 58 4.68 -2.06 -6.11
C ILE A 58 5.72 -2.68 -7.05
N ASP A 59 5.27 -3.42 -8.07
CA ASP A 59 6.16 -4.07 -9.03
C ASP A 59 6.91 -3.04 -9.90
N ARG A 60 6.21 -2.02 -10.43
CA ARG A 60 6.78 -1.00 -11.33
C ARG A 60 7.83 -0.13 -10.63
N TYR A 61 7.54 0.35 -9.43
CA TYR A 61 8.43 1.20 -8.64
C TYR A 61 9.36 0.37 -7.75
N THR A 62 9.25 -0.96 -7.79
CA THR A 62 10.04 -1.89 -6.97
C THR A 62 9.96 -1.56 -5.47
N LEU A 63 8.78 -1.09 -5.02
CA LEU A 63 8.55 -0.64 -3.65
C LEU A 63 8.85 -1.77 -2.66
N LYS A 64 9.43 -1.41 -1.51
CA LYS A 64 9.80 -2.37 -0.47
C LYS A 64 8.90 -2.21 0.74
N PRO A 65 8.67 -3.29 1.51
CA PRO A 65 8.05 -3.17 2.81
C PRO A 65 8.80 -2.15 3.66
N CYS A 66 8.10 -1.14 4.17
CA CYS A 66 8.70 -0.03 4.90
C CYS A 66 7.87 0.34 6.14
N LYS A 67 8.35 1.34 6.88
CA LYS A 67 7.65 1.93 8.02
C LYS A 67 7.12 3.30 7.60
N HIS A 68 5.81 3.50 7.68
CA HIS A 68 5.20 4.80 7.49
C HIS A 68 5.54 5.73 8.67
N PRO A 69 5.81 7.03 8.44
CA PRO A 69 6.13 7.97 9.51
C PRO A 69 5.00 8.15 10.53
N SER A 70 3.73 8.14 10.08
CA SER A 70 2.57 8.24 10.97
C SER A 70 1.95 6.90 11.41
N LEU A 71 1.77 5.94 10.50
CA LEU A 71 1.10 4.66 10.78
C LEU A 71 2.05 3.62 11.40
N GLY A 72 3.36 3.77 11.22
CA GLY A 72 4.33 2.78 11.70
C GLY A 72 4.50 1.60 10.74
N LYS A 73 4.60 0.38 11.26
CA LYS A 73 4.96 -0.82 10.47
C LYS A 73 3.76 -1.47 9.77
N ARG A 74 2.54 -1.14 10.20
CA ARG A 74 1.28 -1.68 9.71
C ARG A 74 0.28 -0.54 9.53
N SER A 75 -0.67 -0.71 8.63
CA SER A 75 -1.76 0.26 8.44
C SER A 75 -2.90 0.12 9.44
N PHE A 76 -2.91 -0.96 10.22
CA PHE A 76 -3.86 -1.23 11.31
C PHE A 76 -3.26 -2.19 12.36
#